data_AF-A0A7W1FGY1-F1
#
_entry.id   AF-A0A7W1FGY1-F1
#
_cell.length_a   1.000
_cell.length_b   1.000
_cell.length_c   1.000
_cell.angle_alpha   90.00
_cell.angle_beta   90.00
_cell.angle_gamma   90.00
#
_symmetry.space_group_name_H-M   'P 1'
#
loop_
_entity.id
_entity.type
_entity.pdbx_description
1 polymer ?
#
loop_
_entity_poly.entity_id
_entity_poly.type
_entity_poly.pdbx_seq_one_letter_code
_entity_poly.pdbx_strand_id
1 'polypeptide(L)'
;MSDKQEKKIQNFQLRARMPLIIRVAAVFALAATIIAIGIGFYRSRNNQEFRMKGYPTELSKDVVAQVNGYERRETDGDVVKYYIKADKATTFTDNHQELENVFLQVFGETGETSDQIKAQKAV
;
A
#
# COMPACT_ATOMS: atom_id res chain seq x y z
N MET A 1 -60.73 28.63 -7.31
CA MET A 1 -60.44 28.18 -5.92
C MET A 1 -59.25 28.98 -5.42
N SER A 2 -59.25 29.40 -4.14
CA SER A 2 -58.21 30.28 -3.60
C SER A 2 -56.92 29.48 -3.33
N ASP A 3 -55.79 29.99 -3.79
CA ASP A 3 -54.41 29.45 -3.65
C ASP A 3 -54.07 28.97 -2.21
N LYS A 4 -54.68 29.60 -1.20
CA LYS A 4 -54.55 29.19 0.21
C LYS A 4 -55.19 27.82 0.54
N GLN A 5 -56.24 27.41 -0.17
CA GLN A 5 -56.90 26.12 0.03
C GLN A 5 -56.11 24.99 -0.63
N GLU A 6 -55.52 25.22 -1.82
CA GLU A 6 -54.66 24.23 -2.49
C GLU A 6 -53.42 23.87 -1.67
N LYS A 7 -52.74 24.87 -1.09
CA LYS A 7 -51.59 24.63 -0.18
C LYS A 7 -51.95 23.85 1.08
N LYS A 8 -53.16 24.05 1.63
CA LYS A 8 -53.64 23.29 2.79
C LYS A 8 -53.89 21.82 2.41
N ILE A 9 -54.56 21.57 1.30
CA ILE A 9 -54.84 20.21 0.81
C ILE A 9 -53.54 19.45 0.51
N GLN A 10 -52.57 20.09 -0.14
CA GLN A 10 -51.26 19.50 -0.39
C GLN A 10 -50.51 19.15 0.91
N ASN A 11 -50.54 20.03 1.93
CA ASN A 11 -49.92 19.74 3.23
C ASN A 11 -50.59 18.57 3.99
N PHE A 12 -51.91 18.41 3.88
CA PHE A 12 -52.61 17.26 4.48
C PHE A 12 -52.29 15.95 3.75
N GLN A 13 -52.20 15.98 2.42
CA GLN A 13 -51.81 14.82 1.61
C GLN A 13 -50.34 14.42 1.83
N LEU A 14 -49.45 15.41 2.04
CA LEU A 14 -48.05 15.16 2.36
C LEU A 14 -47.94 14.42 3.70
N ARG A 15 -48.62 14.91 4.75
CA ARG A 15 -48.66 14.27 6.09
C ARG A 15 -49.25 12.87 6.05
N ALA A 16 -50.27 12.63 5.23
CA ALA A 16 -50.85 11.29 5.06
C ALA A 16 -49.88 10.32 4.36
N ARG A 17 -48.99 10.80 3.48
CA ARG A 17 -48.00 9.99 2.77
C ARG A 17 -46.62 9.91 3.45
N MET A 18 -46.35 10.76 4.44
CA MET A 18 -45.11 10.74 5.25
C MET A 18 -44.70 9.35 5.74
N PRO A 19 -45.57 8.53 6.36
CA PRO A 19 -45.17 7.21 6.84
C PRO A 19 -44.75 6.26 5.70
N LEU A 20 -45.34 6.39 4.52
CA LEU A 20 -44.98 5.58 3.35
C LEU A 20 -43.62 6.01 2.78
N ILE A 21 -43.37 7.31 2.67
CA ILE A 21 -42.08 7.86 2.22
C ILE A 21 -40.95 7.42 3.14
N ILE A 22 -41.16 7.49 4.46
CA ILE A 22 -40.16 7.06 5.46
C ILE A 22 -39.86 5.57 5.33
N ARG A 23 -40.88 4.72 5.16
CA ARG A 23 -40.68 3.27 4.99
C ARG A 23 -39.89 2.96 3.73
N VAL A 24 -40.21 3.61 2.62
CA VAL A 24 -39.47 3.44 1.36
C VAL A 24 -38.03 3.90 1.52
N ALA A 25 -37.80 5.07 2.12
CA ALA A 25 -36.45 5.57 2.39
C ALA A 25 -35.65 4.63 3.29
N ALA A 26 -36.27 4.05 4.32
CA ALA A 26 -35.62 3.08 5.20
C ALA A 26 -35.20 1.80 4.47
N VAL A 27 -36.02 1.28 3.55
CA VAL A 27 -35.68 0.12 2.72
C VAL A 27 -34.51 0.43 1.79
N PHE A 28 -34.51 1.61 1.16
CA PHE A 28 -33.38 2.03 0.32
C PHE A 28 -32.09 2.22 1.13
N ALA A 29 -32.17 2.81 2.31
CA ALA A 29 -31.02 2.95 3.20
C ALA A 29 -30.46 1.59 3.60
N LEU A 30 -31.32 0.63 3.95
CA LEU A 30 -30.91 -0.74 4.26
C LEU A 30 -30.22 -1.39 3.07
N ALA A 31 -30.79 -1.30 1.87
CA ALA A 31 -30.18 -1.85 0.66
C ALA A 31 -28.80 -1.22 0.38
N ALA A 32 -28.68 0.11 0.52
CA ALA A 32 -27.42 0.82 0.34
C ALA A 32 -26.35 0.37 1.35
N THR A 33 -26.71 0.14 2.62
CA THR A 33 -25.76 -0.36 3.64
C THR A 33 -25.24 -1.75 3.31
N ILE A 34 -26.11 -2.67 2.85
CA ILE A 34 -25.71 -4.03 2.46
C ILE A 34 -24.74 -3.98 1.27
N ILE A 35 -25.03 -3.15 0.26
CA ILE A 35 -24.16 -2.95 -0.91
C ILE A 35 -22.80 -2.40 -0.48
N ALA A 36 -22.77 -1.39 0.39
CA ALA A 36 -21.52 -0.80 0.88
C ALA A 36 -20.65 -1.82 1.63
N ILE A 37 -21.24 -2.63 2.50
CA ILE A 37 -20.55 -3.73 3.20
C ILE A 37 -20.00 -4.75 2.19
N GLY A 38 -20.81 -5.15 1.21
CA GLY A 38 -20.41 -6.09 0.16
C GLY A 38 -19.21 -5.60 -0.65
N ILE A 39 -19.23 -4.33 -1.07
CA ILE A 39 -18.10 -3.69 -1.78
C ILE A 39 -16.86 -3.64 -0.88
N GLY A 40 -17.02 -3.23 0.37
CA GLY A 40 -15.92 -3.16 1.34
C GLY A 40 -15.27 -4.52 1.57
N PHE A 41 -16.08 -5.56 1.78
CA PHE A 41 -15.60 -6.93 1.96
C PHE A 41 -14.92 -7.48 0.70
N TYR A 42 -15.51 -7.27 -0.47
CA TYR A 42 -14.94 -7.69 -1.75
C TYR A 42 -13.58 -7.04 -2.00
N ARG A 43 -13.46 -5.73 -1.73
CA ARG A 43 -12.21 -4.99 -1.88
C ARG A 43 -11.17 -5.40 -0.85
N SER A 44 -11.59 -5.65 0.40
CA SER A 44 -10.70 -6.09 1.47
C SER A 44 -10.19 -7.52 1.30
N ARG A 45 -10.92 -8.40 0.60
CA ARG A 45 -10.48 -9.79 0.35
C ARG A 45 -9.19 -9.87 -0.45
N ASN A 46 -8.88 -8.85 -1.25
CA ASN A 46 -7.64 -8.79 -2.04
C ASN A 46 -6.46 -8.20 -1.26
N ASN A 47 -6.70 -7.63 -0.08
CA ASN A 47 -5.63 -7.22 0.82
C ASN A 47 -5.19 -8.46 1.60
N GLN A 48 -4.22 -9.19 1.06
CA GLN A 48 -3.59 -10.25 1.83
C GLN A 48 -2.92 -9.63 3.06
N GLU A 49 -3.37 -10.02 4.25
CA GLU A 49 -2.65 -9.70 5.48
C GLU A 49 -1.21 -10.16 5.32
N PHE A 50 -0.26 -9.29 5.61
CA PHE A 50 1.14 -9.69 5.68
C PHE A 50 1.24 -10.76 6.77
N ARG A 51 1.42 -12.02 6.35
CA ARG A 51 1.74 -13.13 7.23
C ARG A 51 3.22 -13.44 7.05
N MET A 52 3.98 -13.25 8.12
CA MET A 52 5.39 -13.64 8.13
C MET A 52 5.46 -15.16 7.89
N LYS A 53 6.01 -15.57 6.75
CA LYS A 53 6.26 -16.98 6.47
C LYS A 53 7.30 -17.49 7.46
N GLY A 54 7.04 -18.64 8.08
CA GLY A 54 7.97 -19.27 9.01
C GLY A 54 9.22 -19.75 8.28
N TYR A 55 10.22 -18.87 8.18
CA TYR A 55 11.57 -19.22 7.80
C TYR A 55 12.43 -19.36 9.06
N PRO A 56 13.58 -20.06 9.01
CA PRO A 56 14.53 -20.08 10.11
C PRO A 56 14.80 -18.65 10.60
N THR A 57 14.82 -18.45 11.92
CA THR A 57 15.10 -17.15 12.55
C THR A 57 16.58 -16.74 12.48
N GLU A 58 17.40 -17.56 11.84
CA GLU A 58 18.83 -17.36 11.69
C GLU A 58 19.19 -17.31 10.19
N LEU A 59 20.01 -16.33 9.83
CA LEU A 59 20.64 -16.25 8.53
C LEU A 59 21.62 -17.42 8.35
N SER A 60 21.74 -17.92 7.12
CA SER A 60 22.70 -18.96 6.81
C SER A 60 24.13 -18.52 7.11
N LYS A 61 25.00 -19.46 7.47
CA LYS A 61 26.44 -19.21 7.66
C LYS A 61 27.28 -19.77 6.53
N ASP A 62 26.65 -20.50 5.60
CA ASP A 62 27.32 -21.18 4.51
C ASP A 62 27.51 -20.21 3.34
N VAL A 63 28.77 -19.93 3.03
CA VAL A 63 29.16 -19.02 1.94
C VAL A 63 29.10 -19.74 0.60
N VAL A 64 28.43 -19.15 -0.37
CA VAL A 64 28.35 -19.65 -1.76
C VAL A 64 29.19 -18.83 -2.73
N ALA A 65 29.36 -17.53 -2.46
CA ALA A 65 30.17 -16.65 -3.28
C ALA A 65 30.80 -15.52 -2.46
N GLN A 66 31.98 -15.08 -2.90
CA GLN A 66 32.67 -13.93 -2.34
C GLN A 66 33.26 -13.09 -3.46
N VAL A 67 33.01 -11.79 -3.42
CA VAL A 67 33.49 -10.81 -4.42
C VAL A 67 34.19 -9.68 -3.68
N ASN A 68 35.45 -9.40 -4.05
CA ASN A 68 36.20 -8.25 -3.55
C ASN A 68 36.03 -7.07 -4.51
N GLY A 69 35.93 -5.85 -3.98
CA GLY A 69 35.65 -4.64 -4.78
C GLY A 69 34.27 -4.69 -5.42
N TYR A 70 33.25 -5.07 -4.67
CA TYR A 70 31.89 -5.18 -5.17
C TYR A 70 31.34 -3.81 -5.56
N GLU A 71 30.83 -3.72 -6.78
CA GLU A 71 30.10 -2.54 -7.25
C GLU A 71 28.81 -2.97 -7.96
N ARG A 72 27.72 -2.28 -7.66
CA ARG A 72 26.45 -2.46 -8.37
C ARG A 72 25.76 -1.13 -8.56
N ARG A 73 25.27 -0.91 -9.77
CA ARG A 73 24.44 0.23 -10.13
C ARG A 73 23.12 -0.29 -10.67
N GLU A 74 22.02 0.21 -10.12
CA GLU A 74 20.67 -0.14 -10.55
C GLU A 74 20.01 1.09 -11.18
N THR A 75 19.34 0.87 -12.32
CA THR A 75 18.70 1.92 -13.11
C THR A 75 17.24 1.56 -13.37
N ASP A 76 16.37 2.55 -13.46
CA ASP A 76 15.00 2.41 -13.92
C ASP A 76 14.77 3.35 -15.11
N GLY A 77 14.71 2.76 -16.31
CA GLY A 77 14.86 3.50 -17.55
C GLY A 77 16.20 4.24 -17.58
N ASP A 78 16.13 5.57 -17.73
CA ASP A 78 17.29 6.45 -17.80
C ASP A 78 17.72 7.01 -16.44
N VAL A 79 16.98 6.73 -15.36
CA VAL A 79 17.27 7.25 -14.02
C VAL A 79 18.03 6.20 -13.22
N VAL A 80 19.21 6.58 -12.70
CA VAL A 80 19.93 5.74 -11.72
C VAL A 80 19.13 5.74 -10.43
N LYS A 81 18.79 4.57 -9.89
CA LYS A 81 18.09 4.44 -8.60
C LYS A 81 19.06 4.44 -7.44
N TYR A 82 20.09 3.60 -7.54
CA TYR A 82 21.13 3.54 -6.52
C TYR A 82 22.45 3.03 -7.10
N TYR A 83 23.51 3.37 -6.40
CA TYR A 83 24.84 2.88 -6.62
C TYR A 83 25.44 2.42 -5.30
N ILE A 84 25.93 1.18 -5.26
CA ILE A 84 26.55 0.59 -4.09
C ILE A 84 27.98 0.14 -4.42
N LYS A 85 28.89 0.46 -3.51
CA LYS A 85 30.25 -0.09 -3.48
C LYS A 85 30.51 -0.73 -2.13
N ALA A 86 31.28 -1.81 -2.12
CA ALA A 86 31.78 -2.44 -0.92
C ALA A 86 33.16 -3.05 -1.19
N ASP A 87 34.03 -3.09 -0.19
CA ASP A 87 35.33 -3.73 -0.32
C ASP A 87 35.17 -5.24 -0.50
N LYS A 88 34.12 -5.80 0.08
CA LYS A 88 33.81 -7.23 0.01
C LYS A 88 32.31 -7.46 0.09
N ALA A 89 31.82 -8.36 -0.75
CA ALA A 89 30.46 -8.88 -0.73
C ALA A 89 30.50 -10.41 -0.59
N THR A 90 29.86 -10.92 0.45
CA THR A 90 29.74 -12.37 0.71
C THR A 90 28.29 -12.78 0.56
N THR A 91 27.99 -13.73 -0.33
CA THR A 91 26.65 -14.28 -0.53
C THR A 91 26.54 -15.65 0.12
N PHE A 92 25.44 -15.88 0.83
CA PHE A 92 25.17 -17.11 1.59
C PHE A 92 24.08 -17.96 0.95
N THR A 93 23.91 -19.20 1.41
CA THR A 93 23.03 -20.20 0.76
C THR A 93 21.53 -19.87 0.80
N ASP A 94 21.09 -18.98 1.69
CA ASP A 94 19.74 -18.40 1.74
C ASP A 94 19.61 -17.11 0.91
N ASN A 95 20.63 -16.79 0.08
CA ASN A 95 20.74 -15.65 -0.82
C ASN A 95 20.85 -14.27 -0.15
N HIS A 96 21.07 -14.17 1.16
CA HIS A 96 21.44 -12.86 1.75
C HIS A 96 22.89 -12.50 1.41
N GLN A 97 23.21 -11.21 1.51
CA GLN A 97 24.54 -10.69 1.24
C GLN A 97 25.04 -9.87 2.42
N GLU A 98 26.24 -10.19 2.91
CA GLU A 98 26.96 -9.32 3.83
C GLU A 98 28.01 -8.51 3.07
N LEU A 99 27.99 -7.20 3.30
CA LEU A 99 28.88 -6.23 2.66
C LEU A 99 29.78 -5.58 3.70
N GLU A 100 31.06 -5.41 3.38
CA GLU A 100 32.08 -4.76 4.23
C GLU A 100 32.51 -3.41 3.62
N ASN A 101 32.66 -2.38 4.45
CA ASN A 101 33.04 -1.01 4.07
C ASN A 101 32.16 -0.45 2.93
N VAL A 102 30.87 -0.34 3.23
CA VAL A 102 29.83 -0.02 2.27
C VAL A 102 29.71 1.48 2.05
N PHE A 103 29.62 1.86 0.78
CA PHE A 103 29.14 3.15 0.32
C PHE A 103 27.88 2.92 -0.53
N LEU A 104 26.77 3.51 -0.13
CA LEU A 104 25.51 3.50 -0.87
C LEU A 104 25.14 4.94 -1.21
N GLN A 105 24.83 5.18 -2.48
CA GLN A 105 24.27 6.42 -2.97
C GLN A 105 22.89 6.12 -3.56
N VAL A 106 21.85 6.75 -3.01
CA VAL A 106 20.47 6.63 -3.47
C VAL A 106 20.09 7.91 -4.16
N PHE A 107 19.51 7.81 -5.36
CA PHE A 107 19.13 8.95 -6.17
C PHE A 107 17.62 9.20 -6.10
N GLY A 108 17.21 10.46 -6.15
CA GLY A 108 15.81 10.85 -6.22
C GLY A 108 15.17 10.54 -7.57
N GLU A 109 13.87 10.83 -7.71
CA GLU A 109 13.07 10.47 -8.90
C GLU A 109 13.61 11.02 -10.23
N THR A 110 14.29 12.16 -10.19
CA THR A 110 14.90 12.81 -11.38
C THR A 110 16.37 12.45 -11.57
N GLY A 111 17.00 11.74 -10.63
CA GLY A 111 18.44 11.48 -10.63
C GLY A 111 19.33 12.67 -10.27
N GLU A 112 18.77 13.87 -10.10
CA GLU A 112 19.54 15.11 -9.82
C GLU A 112 19.92 15.26 -8.35
N THR A 113 19.12 14.68 -7.46
CA THR A 113 19.37 14.68 -6.02
C THR A 113 19.83 13.30 -5.58
N SER A 114 20.71 13.24 -4.58
CA SER A 114 21.16 11.97 -4.03
C SER A 114 21.53 12.07 -2.55
N ASP A 115 21.21 11.01 -1.82
CA ASP A 115 21.63 10.80 -0.45
C ASP A 115 22.76 9.76 -0.39
N GLN A 116 23.66 9.92 0.58
CA GLN A 116 24.80 9.02 0.78
C GLN A 116 24.73 8.35 2.15
N ILE A 117 24.94 7.04 2.16
CA ILE A 117 24.96 6.21 3.35
C ILE A 117 26.28 5.45 3.37
N LYS A 118 27.01 5.52 4.48
CA LYS A 118 28.27 4.80 4.69
C LYS A 118 28.15 3.91 5.92
N ALA A 119 28.64 2.68 5.82
CA ALA A 119 28.62 1.73 6.93
C ALA A 119 29.84 0.81 6.88
N GLN A 120 30.33 0.38 8.04
CA GLN A 120 31.40 -0.62 8.09
C GLN A 120 30.88 -2.02 7.70
N LYS A 121 29.61 -2.30 8.00
CA LYS A 121 28.95 -3.56 7.65
C LYS A 121 27.49 -3.29 7.24
N ALA A 122 27.01 -4.00 6.22
CA ALA A 122 25.59 -4.07 5.85
C ALA A 122 25.18 -5.52 5.58
N VAL A 123 23.91 -5.83 5.82
CA VAL A 123 23.27 -7.15 5.62
C VAL A 123 21.93 -6.93 4.94
#